data_AF-A0A1H6WZ95-F1
#
_entry.id   AF-A0A1H6WZ95-F1
#
_cell.length_a   1.000
_cell.length_b   1.000
_cell.length_c   1.000
_cell.angle_alpha   90.00
_cell.angle_beta   90.00
_cell.angle_gamma   90.00
#
_symmetry.space_group_name_H-M   'P 1'
#
loop_
_entity.id
_entity.type
_entity.pdbx_description
1 polymer ?
#
loop_
_entity_poly.entity_id
_entity_poly.type
_entity_poly.pdbx_seq_one_letter_code
_entity_poly.pdbx_strand_id
1 'polypeptide(L)'
;MNGIKIRRALCLCIIPILLSLLLTACGGNKLSGTYYSTDGISQTFAFKGDTVTMSAFGINATGTYKIDGDKITISYSLFGIPYDWQQSFSKSGDSIYIGGTQFIKE
;
A
#
# COMPACT_ATOMS: atom_id res chain seq x y z
N MET A 1 -49.37 24.53 -2.83
CA MET A 1 -48.25 24.36 -3.79
C MET A 1 -46.89 24.28 -3.06
N ASN A 2 -46.71 23.34 -2.11
CA ASN A 2 -45.54 23.34 -1.21
C ASN A 2 -44.67 22.06 -1.28
N GLY A 3 -44.86 21.18 -2.27
CA GLY A 3 -44.14 19.89 -2.36
C GLY A 3 -42.96 19.86 -3.35
N ILE A 4 -42.84 20.85 -4.25
CA ILE A 4 -41.90 20.79 -5.39
C ILE A 4 -40.54 21.44 -5.05
N LYS A 5 -40.50 22.43 -4.15
CA LYS A 5 -39.26 23.17 -3.80
C LYS A 5 -38.30 22.36 -2.90
N ILE A 6 -38.82 21.44 -2.08
CA ILE A 6 -38.02 20.64 -1.14
C ILE A 6 -37.22 19.54 -1.85
N ARG A 7 -37.73 19.00 -2.99
CA ARG A 7 -37.05 17.93 -3.76
C ARG A 7 -35.80 18.41 -4.53
N ARG A 8 -35.74 19.69 -4.91
CA ARG A 8 -34.60 20.28 -5.63
C ARG A 8 -33.45 20.71 -4.72
N ALA A 9 -33.75 21.05 -3.48
CA ALA A 9 -32.73 21.42 -2.48
C ALA A 9 -32.06 20.19 -1.85
N LEU A 10 -32.76 19.06 -1.76
CA LEU A 10 -32.22 17.85 -1.13
C LEU A 10 -31.06 17.22 -1.92
N CYS A 11 -31.15 17.18 -3.26
CA CYS A 11 -30.08 16.61 -4.10
C CYS A 11 -28.81 17.47 -4.15
N LEU A 12 -28.91 18.78 -3.91
CA LEU A 12 -27.78 19.71 -4.07
C LEU A 12 -26.83 19.71 -2.85
N CYS A 13 -27.29 19.24 -1.69
CA CYS A 13 -26.48 19.10 -0.49
C CYS A 13 -25.86 17.70 -0.31
N ILE A 14 -26.30 16.69 -1.07
CA ILE A 14 -25.79 15.30 -0.96
C ILE A 14 -24.48 15.12 -1.75
N ILE A 15 -24.29 15.88 -2.83
CA ILE A 15 -23.09 15.83 -3.68
C ILE A 15 -21.80 16.26 -2.95
N PRO A 16 -21.76 17.35 -2.14
CA PRO A 16 -20.53 17.72 -1.42
C PRO A 16 -20.19 16.79 -0.24
N ILE A 17 -21.18 16.08 0.31
CA ILE A 17 -20.99 15.11 1.40
C ILE A 17 -20.36 13.81 0.86
N LEU A 18 -20.70 13.39 -0.35
CA LEU A 18 -20.06 12.22 -0.99
C LEU A 18 -18.60 12.52 -1.42
N LEU A 19 -18.30 13.75 -1.80
CA LEU A 19 -16.96 14.17 -2.27
C LEU A 19 -15.92 14.29 -1.14
N SER A 20 -16.38 14.48 0.11
CA SER A 20 -15.49 14.63 1.27
C SER A 20 -15.00 13.29 1.84
N LEU A 21 -15.55 12.14 1.41
CA LEU A 21 -15.04 10.81 1.79
C LEU A 21 -13.85 10.34 0.94
N LEU A 22 -13.46 11.06 -0.12
CA LEU A 22 -12.35 10.64 -0.99
C LEU A 22 -10.97 11.12 -0.50
N LEU A 23 -10.88 11.90 0.58
CA LEU A 23 -9.62 12.51 1.05
C LEU A 23 -8.93 11.80 2.22
N THR A 24 -9.41 10.64 2.69
CA THR A 24 -8.84 10.01 3.90
C THR A 24 -7.64 9.08 3.65
N ALA A 25 -6.96 9.16 2.49
CA ALA A 25 -5.88 8.23 2.17
C ALA A 25 -4.46 8.84 2.18
N CYS A 26 -4.23 9.99 2.81
CA CYS A 26 -2.85 10.42 3.16
C CYS A 26 -2.48 9.90 4.55
N GLY A 27 -2.34 8.58 4.67
CA GLY A 27 -1.96 7.89 5.91
C GLY A 27 -2.27 6.39 5.95
N GLY A 28 -2.66 5.80 4.82
CA GLY A 28 -3.21 4.44 4.75
C GLY A 28 -2.17 3.35 4.96
N ASN A 29 -2.31 2.65 6.09
CA ASN A 29 -1.79 1.29 6.36
C ASN A 29 -0.29 1.08 6.10
N LYS A 30 0.55 1.70 6.94
CA LYS A 30 1.95 1.27 7.05
C LYS A 30 1.99 -0.23 7.39
N LEU A 31 2.78 -0.97 6.62
CA LEU A 31 3.06 -2.37 6.92
C LEU A 31 3.96 -2.45 8.15
N SER A 32 3.80 -3.54 8.89
CA SER A 32 4.64 -3.87 10.03
C SER A 32 4.87 -5.38 10.10
N GLY A 33 6.04 -5.74 10.60
CA GLY A 33 6.48 -7.13 10.75
C GLY A 33 7.27 -7.63 9.54
N THR A 34 7.63 -8.90 9.59
CA THR A 34 8.40 -9.59 8.56
C THR A 34 7.48 -10.50 7.77
N TYR A 35 7.56 -10.41 6.44
CA TYR A 35 6.80 -11.22 5.52
C TYR A 35 7.75 -12.13 4.75
N TYR A 36 7.41 -13.40 4.65
CA TYR A 36 8.24 -14.45 4.06
C TYR A 36 7.61 -14.98 2.79
N SER A 37 8.41 -15.13 1.73
CA SER A 37 7.93 -15.70 0.47
C SER A 37 7.51 -17.15 0.63
N THR A 38 6.46 -17.53 -0.08
CA THR A 38 5.96 -18.91 -0.15
C THR A 38 6.43 -19.66 -1.39
N ASP A 39 7.04 -18.96 -2.36
CA ASP A 39 7.40 -19.49 -3.69
C ASP A 39 8.76 -20.22 -3.72
N GLY A 40 9.26 -20.67 -2.56
CA GLY A 40 10.52 -21.45 -2.45
C GLY A 40 11.82 -20.65 -2.58
N ILE A 41 11.75 -19.37 -2.99
CA ILE A 41 12.86 -18.43 -2.88
C ILE A 41 12.84 -17.85 -1.46
N SER A 42 13.94 -17.96 -0.72
CA SER A 42 14.08 -17.32 0.61
C SER A 42 14.18 -15.80 0.50
N GLN A 43 13.10 -15.17 0.06
CA GLN A 43 12.93 -13.72 0.03
C GLN A 43 12.08 -13.26 1.20
N THR A 44 12.52 -12.19 1.87
CA THR A 44 11.79 -11.59 2.99
C THR A 44 11.68 -10.08 2.86
N PHE A 45 10.60 -9.54 3.41
CA PHE A 45 10.38 -8.11 3.57
C PHE A 45 10.06 -7.78 5.03
N ALA A 46 10.95 -7.06 5.69
CA ALA A 46 10.73 -6.56 7.05
C ALA A 46 10.34 -5.08 7.01
N PHE A 47 9.09 -4.77 7.36
CA PHE A 47 8.55 -3.41 7.35
C PHE A 47 8.55 -2.81 8.76
N LYS A 48 9.06 -1.58 8.88
CA LYS A 48 9.06 -0.80 10.13
C LYS A 48 8.83 0.68 9.83
N GLY A 49 7.62 1.15 10.07
CA GLY A 49 7.24 2.52 9.72
C GLY A 49 7.28 2.72 8.21
N ASP A 50 8.11 3.65 7.73
CA ASP A 50 8.31 3.94 6.30
C ASP A 50 9.50 3.19 5.70
N THR A 51 10.21 2.42 6.51
CA THR A 51 11.40 1.65 6.11
C THR A 51 11.02 0.21 5.79
N VAL A 52 11.69 -0.36 4.80
CA VAL A 52 11.65 -1.79 4.47
C VAL A 52 13.07 -2.33 4.36
N THR A 53 13.29 -3.53 4.90
CA THR A 53 14.50 -4.31 4.64
C THR A 53 14.12 -5.52 3.81
N MET A 54 14.67 -5.61 2.61
CA MET A 54 14.52 -6.76 1.73
C MET A 54 15.72 -7.70 1.94
N SER A 55 15.48 -9.00 2.01
CA SER A 55 16.54 -9.99 1.92
C SER A 55 16.21 -11.02 0.85
N ALA A 56 17.18 -11.35 0.00
CA ALA A 56 17.08 -12.43 -0.96
C ALA A 56 18.48 -12.94 -1.30
N PHE A 57 18.65 -14.26 -1.44
CA PHE A 57 19.92 -14.89 -1.84
C PHE A 57 21.15 -14.44 -0.99
N GLY A 58 20.96 -14.20 0.31
CA GLY A 58 22.02 -13.75 1.21
C GLY A 58 22.40 -12.27 1.08
N ILE A 59 21.73 -11.52 0.22
CA ILE A 59 21.89 -10.06 0.07
C ILE A 59 20.77 -9.37 0.85
N ASN A 60 21.11 -8.31 1.58
CA ASN A 60 20.17 -7.43 2.25
C ASN A 60 20.22 -6.01 1.65
N ALA A 61 19.05 -5.41 1.47
CA ALA A 61 18.92 -4.03 1.04
C ALA A 61 17.89 -3.33 1.92
N THR A 62 18.26 -2.19 2.49
CA THR A 62 17.35 -1.35 3.28
C THR A 62 16.98 -0.13 2.47
N GLY A 63 15.70 0.24 2.52
CA GLY A 63 15.15 1.35 1.78
C GLY A 63 13.88 1.88 2.42
N THR A 64 13.21 2.76 1.70
CA THR A 64 11.86 3.22 2.03
C THR A 64 10.84 2.58 1.10
N TYR A 65 9.59 2.60 1.50
CA TYR A 65 8.50 2.18 0.62
C TYR A 65 7.34 3.15 0.69
N LYS A 66 6.55 3.14 -0.38
CA LYS A 66 5.27 3.83 -0.46
C LYS A 66 4.25 2.91 -1.10
N ILE A 67 3.05 2.85 -0.53
CA ILE A 67 1.90 2.17 -1.12
C ILE A 67 0.95 3.24 -1.65
N ASP A 68 0.52 3.08 -2.90
CA ASP A 68 -0.41 3.96 -3.60
C ASP A 68 -1.44 3.08 -4.31
N GLY A 69 -2.61 2.91 -3.68
CA GLY A 69 -3.65 2.01 -4.18
C GLY A 69 -3.20 0.55 -4.27
N ASP A 70 -3.15 0.05 -5.50
CA ASP A 70 -2.76 -1.32 -5.87
C ASP A 70 -1.27 -1.44 -6.23
N LYS A 71 -0.45 -0.46 -5.84
CA LYS A 71 0.98 -0.44 -6.14
C LYS A 71 1.82 -0.20 -4.89
N ILE A 72 2.98 -0.84 -4.86
CA ILE A 72 4.05 -0.56 -3.91
C ILE A 72 5.28 -0.11 -4.69
N THR A 73 5.92 0.97 -4.23
CA THR A 73 7.23 1.42 -4.72
C THR A 73 8.22 1.30 -3.58
N ILE A 74 9.34 0.59 -3.79
CA ILE A 74 10.43 0.44 -2.84
C ILE A 74 11.65 1.16 -3.39
N SER A 75 12.13 2.15 -2.65
CA SER A 75 13.31 2.94 -2.98
C SER A 75 14.47 2.49 -2.11
N TYR A 76 15.52 1.92 -2.70
CA TYR A 76 16.68 1.38 -1.97
C TYR A 76 17.98 1.69 -2.71
N SER A 77 19.11 1.54 -2.02
CA SER A 77 20.42 1.65 -2.64
C SER A 77 21.20 0.35 -2.50
N LEU A 78 21.80 -0.10 -3.60
CA LEU A 78 22.70 -1.25 -3.61
C LEU A 78 24.03 -0.80 -4.20
N PHE A 79 25.13 -1.01 -3.46
CA PHE A 79 26.47 -0.57 -3.85
C PHE A 79 26.57 0.91 -4.23
N GLY A 80 25.82 1.78 -3.54
CA GLY A 80 25.80 3.23 -3.80
C GLY A 80 24.96 3.65 -5.00
N ILE A 81 24.33 2.71 -5.71
CA ILE A 81 23.43 2.99 -6.83
C ILE A 81 21.98 3.00 -6.30
N PRO A 82 21.20 4.07 -6.50
CA PRO A 82 19.79 4.12 -6.11
C PRO A 82 18.90 3.37 -7.11
N TYR A 83 17.87 2.71 -6.59
CA TYR A 83 16.86 1.98 -7.36
C TYR A 83 15.47 2.30 -6.81
N ASP A 84 14.52 2.51 -7.73
CA ASP A 84 13.09 2.55 -7.43
C ASP A 84 12.42 1.35 -8.10
N TRP A 85 11.94 0.42 -7.28
CA TRP A 85 11.27 -0.79 -7.74
C TRP A 85 9.77 -0.70 -7.45
N GLN A 86 8.96 -0.57 -8.50
CA GLN A 86 7.50 -0.52 -8.41
C GLN A 86 6.88 -1.83 -8.85
N GLN A 87 5.93 -2.35 -8.07
CA GLN A 87 5.18 -3.56 -8.37
C GLN A 87 3.70 -3.40 -8.01
N SER A 88 2.87 -4.29 -8.55
CA SER A 88 1.51 -4.48 -8.03
C SER A 88 1.54 -4.91 -6.56
N PHE A 89 0.57 -4.45 -5.79
CA PHE A 89 0.43 -4.68 -4.38
C PHE A 89 -1.01 -5.02 -4.02
N SER A 90 -1.20 -6.05 -3.22
CA SER A 90 -2.45 -6.27 -2.50
C SER A 90 -2.18 -6.88 -1.13
N LYS A 91 -3.13 -6.73 -0.22
CA LYS A 91 -3.08 -7.29 1.13
C LYS A 91 -4.37 -8.02 1.44
N SER A 92 -4.27 -9.21 2.01
CA SER A 92 -5.41 -10.01 2.47
C SER A 92 -5.03 -10.71 3.79
N GLY A 93 -5.62 -10.25 4.89
CA GLY A 93 -5.28 -10.72 6.23
C GLY A 93 -3.78 -10.55 6.54
N ASP A 94 -3.13 -11.66 6.91
CA ASP A 94 -1.70 -11.75 7.20
C ASP A 94 -0.82 -11.97 5.96
N SER A 95 -1.42 -12.05 4.76
CA SER A 95 -0.70 -12.16 3.51
C SER A 95 -0.62 -10.81 2.78
N ILE A 96 0.53 -10.55 2.17
CA ILE A 96 0.70 -9.51 1.14
C ILE A 96 1.10 -10.17 -0.17
N TYR A 97 0.73 -9.53 -1.27
CA TYR A 97 1.12 -9.96 -2.62
C TYR A 97 1.87 -8.81 -3.27
N ILE A 98 3.12 -9.06 -3.69
CA ILE A 98 3.97 -8.08 -4.37
C ILE A 98 4.35 -8.68 -5.72
N GLY A 99 3.89 -8.08 -6.81
CA GLY A 99 4.18 -8.60 -8.15
C GLY A 99 3.56 -9.97 -8.46
N GLY A 100 2.53 -10.38 -7.71
CA GLY A 100 1.89 -11.69 -7.84
C GLY A 100 2.45 -12.77 -6.89
N THR A 101 3.64 -12.57 -6.31
CA THR A 101 4.20 -13.47 -5.29
C THR A 101 3.56 -13.21 -3.94
N GLN A 102 3.17 -14.29 -3.26
CA GLN A 102 2.57 -14.25 -1.92
C GLN A 102 3.66 -14.27 -0.84
N PHE A 103 3.53 -13.37 0.13
CA PHE A 103 4.33 -13.32 1.33
C PHE A 103 3.43 -13.37 2.57
N ILE A 104 3.77 -14.22 3.54
CA ILE A 104 3.01 -14.42 4.77
C ILE A 104 3.74 -13.77 5.93
N LYS A 105 3.01 -13.03 6.76
CA LYS A 105 3.52 -12.42 7.98
C LYS A 105 3.84 -13.49 9.03
N GLU A 106 5.01 -13.39 9.66
CA GLU A 106 5.35 -14.13 10.88
C GLU A 106 4.77 -13.46 12.15
#